data_AF-A0A2A4NT88-F1
#
_entry.id   AF-A0A2A4NT88-F1
#
_cell.length_a   1.000
_cell.length_b   1.000
_cell.length_c   1.000
_cell.angle_alpha   90.00
_cell.angle_beta   90.00
_cell.angle_gamma   90.00
#
_symmetry.space_group_name_H-M   'P 1'
#
loop_
_entity.id
_entity.type
_entity.pdbx_description
1 polymer ?
#
loop_
_entity_poly.entity_id
_entity_poly.type
_entity_poly.pdbx_seq_one_letter_code
_entity_poly.pdbx_strand_id
1 'polypeptide(L)'
;MKSFLYIGFLLTFFITVGQNNTQLTVTNSNANTKNSDFGTSYFGDNQIIFASAKKRISLIDRVWNPNKQPFLDLFIADVASDGSFENITRFSKRVNSRYHEADVMFTKDGKKVYFTRSNYTNGHYGKDSLGINNLKMYSASVKQGEWKNIQELPFNSDAYSVGHPSLSDDGKTLYFVSDMPGTLGKTDIFKVAILEGDSYGTPENLGAMVNTAEKEMFPFVIGNELYFASEGHKDNLGGLDIYVTKIFPNFILEPAHLQAPINTEKDDFALILNADYSSGYFSSNRALGVGDDDIYHFTSKDPIRFICKQVLHAIVKDAESNEVLKEVEVQLLRDTEMLITRLNLDMEIRIENVIDCDKAYVLTAIKDGYQDGRIAFNTKGIYKKEVDVVIYLDKIIIEAPLVININPIYFDFDKHNIRPDAALELDKVVAVMKENPSIIVESGSHTDARGKDQYNIELSARRAAETVAYIISKGIAPERISSKGYGETQLTNKCTNGIPCSVEEHQSNRRTEFVIRN
;
A
#
# COMPACT_ATOMS: atom_id res chain seq x y z
N MET A 1 25.60 1.73 -60.83
CA MET A 1 25.53 1.33 -59.41
C MET A 1 25.22 2.55 -58.57
N LYS A 2 23.95 2.75 -58.23
CA LYS A 2 23.53 3.80 -57.28
C LYS A 2 22.95 3.10 -56.06
N SER A 3 23.66 3.21 -54.94
CA SER A 3 23.26 2.68 -53.64
C SER A 3 22.24 3.64 -53.02
N PHE A 4 21.02 3.16 -52.77
CA PHE A 4 20.03 3.87 -51.97
C PHE A 4 20.28 3.52 -50.50
N LEU A 5 20.69 4.52 -49.71
CA LEU A 5 20.79 4.41 -48.27
C LEU A 5 19.44 4.87 -47.68
N TYR A 6 18.62 3.91 -47.26
CA TYR A 6 17.40 4.19 -46.49
C TYR A 6 17.81 4.49 -45.04
N ILE A 7 17.79 5.77 -44.66
CA ILE A 7 17.86 6.20 -43.26
C ILE A 7 16.43 6.22 -42.74
N GLY A 8 16.00 5.12 -42.11
CA GLY A 8 14.76 5.08 -41.36
C GLY A 8 14.93 5.81 -40.03
N PHE A 9 14.39 7.02 -39.92
CA PHE A 9 14.16 7.67 -38.63
C PHE A 9 13.01 6.94 -37.93
N LEU A 10 13.32 6.04 -37.00
CA LEU A 10 12.36 5.57 -36.01
C LEU A 10 12.12 6.74 -35.04
N LEU A 11 11.05 7.51 -35.26
CA LEU A 11 10.50 8.38 -34.23
C LEU A 11 9.86 7.48 -33.17
N THR A 12 10.60 7.14 -32.12
CA THR A 12 10.02 6.64 -30.88
C THR A 12 9.23 7.78 -30.25
N PHE A 13 7.90 7.74 -30.39
CA PHE A 13 6.99 8.49 -29.53
C PHE A 13 7.14 7.95 -28.11
N PHE A 14 7.96 8.61 -27.29
CA PHE A 14 7.76 8.54 -25.85
C PHE A 14 6.45 9.25 -25.56
N ILE A 15 5.41 8.48 -25.23
CA ILE A 15 4.27 9.02 -24.50
C ILE A 15 4.82 9.31 -23.10
N THR A 16 5.36 10.52 -22.90
CA THR A 16 5.50 11.08 -21.56
C THR A 16 4.08 11.29 -21.04
N VAL A 17 3.58 10.35 -20.25
CA VAL A 17 2.48 10.65 -19.33
C VAL A 17 3.07 11.59 -18.30
N GLY A 18 2.99 12.88 -18.59
CA GLY A 18 3.27 13.93 -17.62
C GLY A 18 2.20 13.86 -16.54
N GLN A 19 2.57 13.29 -15.38
CA GLN A 19 2.01 13.71 -14.11
C GLN A 19 3.09 14.39 -13.30
N ASN A 20 3.50 15.59 -13.72
CA ASN A 20 4.04 16.55 -12.75
C ASN A 20 2.86 17.12 -11.97
N ASN A 21 2.29 16.30 -11.09
CA ASN A 21 1.39 16.79 -10.05
C ASN A 21 2.27 17.19 -8.86
N THR A 22 3.16 18.17 -9.05
CA THR A 22 4.01 18.66 -7.95
C THR A 22 3.17 19.52 -7.02
N GLN A 23 2.39 18.86 -6.17
CA GLN A 23 1.74 19.45 -5.00
C GLN A 23 2.76 19.90 -3.94
N LEU A 24 4.03 19.51 -4.14
CA LEU A 24 5.19 19.93 -3.37
C LEU A 24 6.02 20.93 -4.17
N THR A 25 6.39 22.04 -3.53
CA THR A 25 7.26 23.08 -4.09
C THR A 25 8.49 23.23 -3.21
N VAL A 26 9.63 23.50 -3.84
CA VAL A 26 10.91 23.70 -3.16
C VAL A 26 11.52 25.01 -3.66
N THR A 27 11.98 25.85 -2.74
CA THR A 27 12.58 27.16 -3.03
C THR A 27 13.87 27.35 -2.24
N ASN A 28 14.91 27.89 -2.89
CA ASN A 28 16.15 28.30 -2.21
C ASN A 28 15.85 29.35 -1.14
N SER A 29 16.50 29.22 0.03
CA SER A 29 16.47 30.27 1.05
C SER A 29 17.29 31.48 0.60
N ASN A 30 16.79 32.68 0.91
CA ASN A 30 17.51 33.93 0.70
C ASN A 30 18.67 34.13 1.70
N ALA A 31 18.84 33.23 2.67
CA ALA A 31 19.96 33.23 3.61
C ALA A 31 21.24 32.61 3.04
N ASN A 32 21.10 31.79 1.99
CA ASN A 32 22.21 31.06 1.41
C ASN A 32 23.31 31.98 0.88
N THR A 33 24.54 31.54 1.06
CA THR A 33 25.75 32.20 0.62
C THR A 33 26.48 31.31 -0.39
N LYS A 34 27.67 31.74 -0.84
CA LYS A 34 28.52 30.92 -1.71
C LYS A 34 29.26 29.78 -0.96
N ASN A 35 29.10 29.71 0.35
CA ASN A 35 29.73 28.72 1.24
C ASN A 35 28.62 27.77 1.76
N SER A 36 28.94 26.86 2.67
CA SER A 36 27.92 25.99 3.30
C SER A 36 27.00 26.78 4.23
N ASP A 37 25.70 26.62 4.02
CA ASP A 37 24.58 27.10 4.83
C ASP A 37 23.59 25.93 5.00
N PHE A 38 23.36 25.47 6.24
CA PHE A 38 22.56 24.26 6.49
C PHE A 38 22.00 24.18 7.92
N GLY A 39 21.25 23.13 8.21
CA GLY A 39 20.94 22.70 9.58
C GLY A 39 20.03 23.68 10.30
N THR A 40 18.81 23.84 9.79
CA THR A 40 17.79 24.73 10.36
C THR A 40 17.13 24.13 11.61
N SER A 41 16.66 25.00 12.50
CA SER A 41 15.92 24.64 13.69
C SER A 41 14.96 25.75 14.10
N TYR A 42 13.70 25.42 14.39
CA TYR A 42 12.72 26.39 14.87
C TYR A 42 13.09 26.89 16.27
N PHE A 43 13.00 28.21 16.47
CA PHE A 43 13.14 28.85 17.76
C PHE A 43 11.92 29.73 18.04
N GLY A 44 11.08 29.30 18.99
CA GLY A 44 9.78 29.92 19.20
C GLY A 44 8.86 29.73 17.98
N ASP A 45 7.92 30.65 17.79
CA ASP A 45 6.88 30.51 16.76
C ASP A 45 7.26 31.09 15.39
N ASN A 46 8.25 32.00 15.35
CA ASN A 46 8.53 32.80 14.16
C ASN A 46 10.02 33.03 13.88
N GLN A 47 10.92 32.32 14.57
CA GLN A 47 12.35 32.44 14.31
C GLN A 47 12.96 31.09 13.97
N ILE A 48 14.08 31.14 13.27
CA ILE A 48 14.86 29.97 12.88
C ILE A 48 16.33 30.21 13.16
N ILE A 49 17.01 29.16 13.59
CA ILE A 49 18.47 29.14 13.77
C ILE A 49 19.05 28.19 12.72
N PHE A 50 20.18 28.57 12.14
CA PHE A 50 20.88 27.76 11.15
C PHE A 50 22.40 27.95 11.24
N ALA A 51 23.16 27.00 10.69
CA ALA A 51 24.60 27.07 10.60
C ALA A 51 25.03 27.70 9.26
N SER A 52 26.04 28.57 9.31
CA SER A 52 26.56 29.20 8.10
C SER A 52 28.07 29.42 8.19
N ALA A 53 28.77 29.12 7.10
CA ALA A 53 30.19 29.44 6.91
C ALA A 53 30.37 30.86 6.36
N LYS A 54 29.44 31.78 6.65
CA LYS A 54 29.56 33.20 6.29
C LYS A 54 30.79 33.85 6.91
N LYS A 55 31.57 34.53 6.07
CA LYS A 55 32.84 35.15 6.48
C LYS A 55 32.63 36.14 7.64
N ARG A 56 33.40 35.96 8.72
CA ARG A 56 33.49 36.92 9.83
C ARG A 56 34.24 38.17 9.37
N ILE A 57 33.78 39.35 9.78
CA ILE A 57 34.59 40.58 9.67
C ILE A 57 35.69 40.48 10.74
N SER A 58 36.90 40.09 10.32
CA SER A 58 38.07 39.92 11.21
C SER A 58 39.36 40.28 10.50
N LEU A 59 40.39 40.64 11.26
CA LEU A 59 41.76 40.88 10.77
C LEU A 59 42.49 39.58 10.41
N ILE A 60 41.99 38.43 10.86
CA ILE A 60 42.57 37.11 10.60
C ILE A 60 41.46 36.19 10.05
N ASP A 61 41.64 35.75 8.81
CA ASP A 61 40.76 34.76 8.19
C ASP A 61 41.08 33.37 8.73
N ARG A 62 40.15 32.84 9.53
CA ARG A 62 40.24 31.46 10.04
C ARG A 62 39.33 30.57 9.20
N VAL A 63 39.95 29.63 8.50
CA VAL A 63 39.26 28.65 7.66
C VAL A 63 39.44 27.26 8.23
N TRP A 64 38.44 26.42 8.01
CA TRP A 64 38.52 25.00 8.28
C TRP A 64 39.28 24.33 7.14
N ASN A 65 40.35 23.63 7.50
CA ASN A 65 41.31 23.13 6.51
C ASN A 65 40.75 22.13 5.49
N PRO A 66 39.79 21.25 5.82
CA PRO A 66 39.21 20.31 4.87
C PRO A 66 38.56 20.95 3.64
N ASN A 67 37.69 21.95 3.81
CA ASN A 67 36.97 22.59 2.69
C ASN A 67 37.42 24.03 2.38
N LYS A 68 38.37 24.58 3.15
CA LYS A 68 38.89 25.96 3.04
C LYS A 68 37.85 27.06 3.24
N GLN A 69 36.68 26.74 3.80
CA GLN A 69 35.66 27.71 4.16
C GLN A 69 35.83 28.21 5.60
N PRO A 70 35.24 29.36 5.99
CA PRO A 70 35.18 29.77 7.38
C PRO A 70 34.56 28.69 8.29
N PHE A 71 34.94 28.69 9.56
CA PHE A 71 34.25 27.87 10.57
C PHE A 71 32.77 28.28 10.66
N LEU A 72 31.91 27.27 10.83
CA LEU A 72 30.47 27.45 10.95
C LEU A 72 30.13 28.25 12.21
N ASP A 73 29.25 29.23 12.05
CA ASP A 73 28.62 29.97 13.13
C ASP A 73 27.11 29.74 13.09
N LEU A 74 26.46 29.83 14.25
CA LEU A 74 25.01 29.92 14.30
C LEU A 74 24.54 31.33 13.95
N PHE A 75 23.49 31.40 13.13
CA PHE A 75 22.73 32.59 12.77
C PHE A 75 21.28 32.41 13.19
N ILE A 76 20.58 33.52 13.39
CA ILE A 76 19.15 33.56 13.68
C ILE A 76 18.46 34.51 12.71
N ALA A 77 17.26 34.16 12.29
CA ALA A 77 16.43 34.95 11.41
C ALA A 77 14.97 34.87 11.82
N ASP A 78 14.21 35.91 11.50
CA ASP A 78 12.75 35.86 11.55
C ASP A 78 12.25 35.12 10.29
N VAL A 79 11.17 34.36 10.41
CA VAL A 79 10.58 33.59 9.31
C VAL A 79 9.36 34.34 8.79
N ALA A 80 9.41 34.74 7.52
CA ALA A 80 8.28 35.33 6.83
C ALA A 80 7.20 34.29 6.48
N SER A 81 6.00 34.75 6.08
CA SER A 81 4.88 33.87 5.78
C SER A 81 5.10 32.93 4.59
N ASP A 82 6.01 33.27 3.69
CA ASP A 82 6.40 32.44 2.54
C ASP A 82 7.58 31.49 2.84
N GLY A 83 8.08 31.49 4.08
CA GLY A 83 9.24 30.73 4.53
C GLY A 83 10.59 31.37 4.22
N SER A 84 10.63 32.59 3.69
CA SER A 84 11.88 33.34 3.55
C SER A 84 12.38 33.89 4.89
N PHE A 85 13.68 34.17 4.98
CA PHE A 85 14.33 34.63 6.21
C PHE A 85 14.50 36.15 6.20
N GLU A 86 14.05 36.81 7.25
CA GLU A 86 14.21 38.24 7.50
C GLU A 86 15.14 38.49 8.68
N ASN A 87 15.71 39.70 8.78
CA ASN A 87 16.52 40.13 9.93
C ASN A 87 17.65 39.16 10.32
N ILE A 88 18.30 38.54 9.33
CA ILE A 88 19.36 37.55 9.55
C ILE A 88 20.52 38.18 10.33
N THR A 89 20.75 37.69 11.54
CA THR A 89 21.84 38.15 12.40
C THR A 89 22.65 36.97 12.95
N ARG A 90 23.90 37.23 13.28
CA ARG A 90 24.75 36.23 13.93
C ARG A 90 24.24 35.98 15.34
N PHE A 91 23.98 34.72 15.69
CA PHE A 91 23.18 34.36 16.86
C PHE A 91 23.76 34.88 18.18
N SER A 92 25.00 34.53 18.51
CA SER A 92 25.58 34.96 19.78
C SER A 92 27.10 34.95 19.74
N LYS A 93 27.72 36.02 20.25
CA LYS A 93 29.18 36.11 20.43
C LYS A 93 29.71 35.18 21.52
N ARG A 94 28.84 34.64 22.38
CA ARG A 94 29.20 33.75 23.48
C ARG A 94 29.05 32.28 23.09
N VAL A 95 28.01 31.95 22.34
CA VAL A 95 27.77 30.59 21.84
C VAL A 95 28.70 30.28 20.68
N ASN A 96 28.78 31.20 19.72
CA ASN A 96 29.65 31.04 18.58
C ASN A 96 31.12 31.16 19.01
N SER A 97 31.86 30.07 18.88
CA SER A 97 33.24 29.96 19.35
C SER A 97 34.23 30.33 18.24
N ARG A 98 35.45 29.84 18.35
CA ARG A 98 36.48 29.97 17.31
C ARG A 98 36.41 28.85 16.26
N TYR A 99 35.57 27.84 16.50
CA TYR A 99 35.41 26.61 15.71
C TYR A 99 33.93 26.39 15.36
N HIS A 100 33.54 25.21 14.91
CA HIS A 100 32.20 24.95 14.38
C HIS A 100 31.14 24.90 15.49
N GLU A 101 30.01 25.56 15.25
CA GLU A 101 28.72 25.31 15.88
C GLU A 101 27.67 25.03 14.81
N ALA A 102 26.86 23.99 15.00
CA ALA A 102 25.78 23.59 14.09
C ALA A 102 24.72 22.77 14.82
N ASP A 103 23.62 22.46 14.11
CA ASP A 103 22.56 21.53 14.49
C ASP A 103 22.03 21.74 15.90
N VAL A 104 20.93 22.48 15.98
CA VAL A 104 20.35 22.96 17.23
C VAL A 104 19.00 22.30 17.44
N MET A 105 18.67 21.95 18.69
CA MET A 105 17.35 21.45 19.06
C MET A 105 16.91 22.05 20.38
N PHE A 106 15.72 22.66 20.40
CA PHE A 106 15.12 23.20 21.61
C PHE A 106 14.16 22.21 22.26
N THR A 107 14.05 22.26 23.58
CA THR A 107 12.88 21.67 24.25
C THR A 107 11.63 22.41 23.82
N LYS A 108 10.49 21.72 23.83
CA LYS A 108 9.20 22.28 23.41
C LYS A 108 8.79 23.55 24.19
N ASP A 109 9.23 23.66 25.44
CA ASP A 109 9.00 24.85 26.27
C ASP A 109 10.00 26.00 26.01
N GLY A 110 10.96 25.79 25.11
CA GLY A 110 11.98 26.75 24.72
C GLY A 110 13.03 27.05 25.80
N LYS A 111 13.03 26.33 26.94
CA LYS A 111 13.90 26.65 28.10
C LYS A 111 15.24 25.95 28.10
N LYS A 112 15.42 24.91 27.28
CA LYS A 112 16.68 24.18 27.14
C LYS A 112 16.97 23.96 25.68
N VAL A 113 18.25 23.95 25.34
CA VAL A 113 18.75 23.73 23.99
C VAL A 113 19.86 22.69 24.01
N TYR A 114 19.89 21.87 22.99
CA TYR A 114 20.97 20.96 22.63
C TYR A 114 21.59 21.42 21.33
N PHE A 115 22.91 21.33 21.20
CA PHE A 115 23.58 21.72 19.97
C PHE A 115 24.90 20.99 19.76
N THR A 116 25.35 20.93 18.51
CA THR A 116 26.64 20.35 18.13
C THR A 116 27.71 21.42 18.09
N ARG A 117 28.89 21.12 18.64
CA ARG A 117 30.05 22.01 18.56
C ARG A 117 31.33 21.20 18.46
N SER A 118 32.33 21.74 17.77
CA SER A 118 33.72 21.29 17.89
C SER A 118 34.14 21.09 19.36
N ASN A 119 35.00 20.11 19.64
CA ASN A 119 35.55 19.87 20.97
C ASN A 119 36.44 21.03 21.44
N TYR A 120 35.80 22.10 21.89
CA TYR A 120 36.42 23.33 22.33
C TYR A 120 35.61 23.95 23.46
N THR A 121 36.07 23.80 24.70
CA THR A 121 35.35 24.25 25.90
C THR A 121 36.27 25.03 26.81
N ASN A 122 35.82 26.20 27.29
CA ASN A 122 36.59 27.05 28.20
C ASN A 122 38.03 27.36 27.74
N GLY A 123 38.23 27.49 26.42
CA GLY A 123 39.55 27.77 25.83
C GLY A 123 40.40 26.54 25.54
N HIS A 124 39.98 25.35 25.99
CA HIS A 124 40.66 24.08 25.73
C HIS A 124 40.21 23.50 24.40
N TYR A 125 41.15 23.21 23.50
CA TYR A 125 40.90 22.55 22.21
C TYR A 125 41.27 21.07 22.32
N GLY A 126 40.27 20.19 22.37
CA GLY A 126 40.46 18.74 22.52
C GLY A 126 40.78 18.06 21.19
N LYS A 127 41.51 16.95 21.25
CA LYS A 127 41.86 16.14 20.07
C LYS A 127 41.92 14.67 20.46
N ASP A 128 41.60 13.79 19.51
CA ASP A 128 41.88 12.36 19.65
C ASP A 128 43.37 12.03 19.44
N SER A 129 43.69 10.73 19.48
CA SER A 129 45.04 10.20 19.24
C SER A 129 45.56 10.44 17.82
N LEU A 130 44.70 10.74 16.85
CA LEU A 130 45.05 11.07 15.48
C LEU A 130 45.17 12.59 15.26
N GLY A 131 44.92 13.39 16.31
CA GLY A 131 44.98 14.85 16.26
C GLY A 131 43.73 15.50 15.67
N ILE A 132 42.65 14.74 15.49
CA ILE A 132 41.36 15.21 14.97
C ILE A 132 40.58 15.85 16.12
N ASN A 133 39.95 17.00 15.84
CA ASN A 133 39.03 17.64 16.76
C ASN A 133 37.62 17.14 16.48
N ASN A 134 37.21 16.14 17.25
CA ASN A 134 35.90 15.54 17.14
C ASN A 134 34.78 16.50 17.57
N LEU A 135 33.55 16.21 17.13
CA LEU A 135 32.36 16.95 17.52
C LEU A 135 31.85 16.47 18.88
N LYS A 136 31.26 17.37 19.64
CA LYS A 136 30.60 17.08 20.92
C LYS A 136 29.22 17.72 20.96
N MET A 137 28.33 17.09 21.71
CA MET A 137 27.04 17.66 22.04
C MET A 137 27.08 18.47 23.33
N TYR A 138 26.39 19.58 23.31
CA TYR A 138 26.26 20.46 24.46
C TYR A 138 24.80 20.70 24.78
N SER A 139 24.52 21.03 26.03
CA SER A 139 23.24 21.62 26.42
C SER A 139 23.42 22.98 27.07
N ALA A 140 22.39 23.81 27.01
CA ALA A 140 22.32 25.08 27.71
C ALA A 140 20.90 25.40 28.15
N SER A 141 20.78 26.18 29.22
CA SER A 141 19.51 26.81 29.60
C SER A 141 19.26 28.07 28.79
N VAL A 142 18.03 28.29 28.35
CA VAL A 142 17.61 29.45 27.58
C VAL A 142 16.85 30.41 28.51
N LYS A 143 17.34 31.64 28.63
CA LYS A 143 16.71 32.69 29.44
C LYS A 143 16.69 34.00 28.66
N GLN A 144 15.49 34.49 28.34
CA GLN A 144 15.29 35.73 27.56
C GLN A 144 16.03 35.69 26.22
N GLY A 145 15.96 34.56 25.50
CA GLY A 145 16.66 34.36 24.23
C GLY A 145 18.16 34.06 24.35
N GLU A 146 18.78 34.25 25.52
CA GLU A 146 20.19 33.96 25.73
C GLU A 146 20.44 32.54 26.22
N TRP A 147 21.48 31.89 25.69
CA TRP A 147 21.94 30.59 26.17
C TRP A 147 22.93 30.77 27.33
N LYS A 148 22.65 30.12 28.45
CA LYS A 148 23.40 30.17 29.71
C LYS A 148 23.71 28.76 30.19
N ASN A 149 24.76 28.61 30.99
CA ASN A 149 25.19 27.34 31.57
C ASN A 149 25.45 26.26 30.49
N ILE A 150 26.28 26.58 29.51
CA ILE A 150 26.68 25.64 28.46
C ILE A 150 27.47 24.50 29.10
N GLN A 151 27.03 23.26 28.90
CA GLN A 151 27.62 22.05 29.47
C GLN A 151 27.77 20.96 28.41
N GLU A 152 28.90 20.23 28.43
CA GLU A 152 29.08 19.01 27.64
C GLU A 152 28.13 17.91 28.13
N LEU A 153 27.56 17.14 27.22
CA LEU A 153 26.80 15.94 27.59
C LEU A 153 27.73 14.81 28.08
N PRO A 154 27.28 13.97 29.03
CA PRO A 154 28.16 13.04 29.74
C PRO A 154 28.67 11.86 28.90
N PHE A 155 28.04 11.60 27.74
CA PHE A 155 28.42 10.52 26.82
C PHE A 155 29.33 11.00 25.68
N ASN A 156 29.74 12.28 25.69
CA ASN A 156 30.79 12.77 24.80
C ASN A 156 32.13 12.10 25.09
N SER A 157 33.01 12.08 24.09
CA SER A 157 34.40 11.67 24.23
C SER A 157 35.30 12.54 23.38
N ASP A 158 36.59 12.51 23.66
CA ASP A 158 37.59 13.08 22.76
C ASP A 158 37.90 12.13 21.59
N ALA A 159 37.60 10.83 21.73
CA ALA A 159 37.98 9.76 20.80
C ALA A 159 36.98 9.51 19.66
N TYR A 160 35.78 10.08 19.74
CA TYR A 160 34.72 9.92 18.75
C TYR A 160 33.86 11.18 18.73
N SER A 161 33.08 11.35 17.67
CA SER A 161 32.14 12.45 17.48
C SER A 161 30.75 12.12 18.00
N VAL A 162 30.09 13.13 18.57
CA VAL A 162 28.69 13.08 19.00
C VAL A 162 28.02 14.38 18.56
N GLY A 163 26.89 14.29 17.85
CA GLY A 163 26.24 15.47 17.28
C GLY A 163 24.80 15.25 16.80
N HIS A 164 24.27 16.27 16.14
CA HIS A 164 22.98 16.28 15.44
C HIS A 164 21.80 15.90 16.38
N PRO A 165 21.55 16.70 17.43
CA PRO A 165 20.48 16.42 18.39
C PRO A 165 19.09 16.42 17.76
N SER A 166 18.25 15.51 18.21
CA SER A 166 16.80 15.57 18.05
C SER A 166 16.09 15.10 19.32
N LEU A 167 14.88 15.57 19.58
CA LEU A 167 14.16 15.28 20.82
C LEU A 167 12.81 14.66 20.52
N SER A 168 12.39 13.65 21.28
CA SER A 168 11.00 13.20 21.27
C SER A 168 10.06 14.31 21.73
N ASP A 169 8.81 14.27 21.25
CA ASP A 169 7.77 15.26 21.58
C ASP A 169 7.54 15.43 23.09
N ASP A 170 7.71 14.35 23.86
CA ASP A 170 7.56 14.34 25.33
C ASP A 170 8.80 14.84 26.08
N GLY A 171 9.89 15.12 25.38
CA GLY A 171 11.15 15.61 25.92
C GLY A 171 11.95 14.56 26.71
N LYS A 172 11.58 13.29 26.65
CA LYS A 172 12.20 12.21 27.46
C LYS A 172 13.25 11.39 26.72
N THR A 173 13.34 11.50 25.41
CA THR A 173 14.31 10.78 24.59
C THR A 173 15.08 11.75 23.72
N LEU A 174 16.40 11.73 23.83
CA LEU A 174 17.32 12.47 22.96
C LEU A 174 17.88 11.50 21.93
N TYR A 175 17.71 11.82 20.65
CA TYR A 175 18.33 11.15 19.52
C TYR A 175 19.55 11.95 19.07
N PHE A 176 20.58 11.26 18.60
CA PHE A 176 21.82 11.88 18.15
C PHE A 176 22.62 10.94 17.25
N VAL A 177 23.64 11.47 16.60
CA VAL A 177 24.53 10.74 15.69
C VAL A 177 25.90 10.56 16.33
N SER A 178 26.51 9.38 16.14
CA SER A 178 27.85 9.11 16.63
C SER A 178 28.58 7.99 15.87
N ASP A 179 29.90 8.05 15.88
CA ASP A 179 30.85 6.98 15.51
C ASP A 179 31.46 6.29 16.74
N MET A 180 30.77 6.36 17.90
CA MET A 180 31.22 5.73 19.14
C MET A 180 31.20 4.19 19.09
N PRO A 181 31.88 3.50 20.03
CA PRO A 181 31.83 2.04 20.09
C PRO A 181 30.40 1.49 20.12
N GLY A 182 30.10 0.56 19.21
CA GLY A 182 28.76 0.00 19.01
C GLY A 182 28.03 0.51 17.76
N THR A 183 28.60 1.49 17.04
CA THR A 183 28.20 1.87 15.67
C THR A 183 28.36 0.68 14.70
N LEU A 184 27.39 0.50 13.80
CA LEU A 184 27.35 -0.51 12.75
C LEU A 184 28.06 -0.04 11.48
N GLY A 185 27.90 1.25 11.12
CA GLY A 185 28.48 1.86 9.93
C GLY A 185 29.59 2.86 10.21
N LYS A 186 29.64 3.91 9.39
CA LYS A 186 30.55 5.05 9.56
C LYS A 186 30.06 5.99 10.65
N THR A 187 28.75 6.26 10.69
CA THR A 187 28.07 6.97 11.76
C THR A 187 26.66 6.42 11.89
N ASP A 188 26.18 6.29 13.12
CA ASP A 188 24.87 5.72 13.40
C ASP A 188 24.03 6.70 14.21
N ILE A 189 22.71 6.54 14.11
CA ILE A 189 21.76 7.20 15.00
C ILE A 189 21.60 6.36 16.27
N PHE A 190 21.76 7.03 17.40
CA PHE A 190 21.55 6.54 18.74
C PHE A 190 20.41 7.30 19.41
N LYS A 191 19.85 6.70 20.46
CA LYS A 191 18.94 7.35 21.40
C LYS A 191 19.43 7.21 22.83
N VAL A 192 19.05 8.13 23.70
CA VAL A 192 19.30 8.07 25.13
C VAL A 192 18.11 8.64 25.89
N ALA A 193 17.74 7.97 26.99
CA ALA A 193 16.73 8.49 27.90
C ALA A 193 17.24 9.73 28.65
N ILE A 194 16.41 10.76 28.73
CA ILE A 194 16.59 11.91 29.63
C ILE A 194 15.86 11.57 30.93
N LEU A 195 16.63 11.51 32.02
CA LEU A 195 16.19 11.12 33.35
C LEU A 195 15.97 12.37 34.22
N GLU A 196 15.50 12.17 35.45
CA GLU A 196 15.32 13.26 36.40
C GLU A 196 16.65 14.00 36.68
N GLY A 197 16.55 15.31 36.93
CA GLY A 197 17.69 16.14 37.28
C GLY A 197 18.68 16.37 36.13
N ASP A 198 18.23 16.31 34.87
CA ASP A 198 19.09 16.47 33.68
C ASP A 198 20.21 15.41 33.57
N SER A 199 19.94 14.22 34.12
CA SER A 199 20.81 13.05 33.92
C SER A 199 20.38 12.25 32.69
N TYR A 200 21.28 11.39 32.19
CA TYR A 200 21.06 10.63 30.95
C TYR A 200 21.25 9.14 31.21
N GLY A 201 20.47 8.32 30.51
CA GLY A 201 20.66 6.87 30.46
C GLY A 201 21.92 6.46 29.70
N THR A 202 22.01 5.18 29.37
CA THR A 202 23.05 4.67 28.46
C THR A 202 22.60 4.87 27.02
N PRO A 203 23.45 5.39 26.12
CA PRO A 203 23.13 5.45 24.70
C PRO A 203 22.85 4.07 24.09
N GLU A 204 21.80 4.00 23.27
CA GLU A 204 21.34 2.81 22.57
C GLU A 204 21.36 3.06 21.07
N ASN A 205 22.03 2.18 20.31
CA ASN A 205 22.01 2.21 18.85
C ASN A 205 20.59 1.85 18.35
N LEU A 206 20.07 2.57 17.34
CA LEU A 206 18.73 2.28 16.79
C LEU A 206 18.65 0.97 15.98
N GLY A 207 19.78 0.32 15.73
CA GLY A 207 19.88 -0.97 15.08
C GLY A 207 19.79 -0.92 13.56
N ALA A 208 19.96 -2.09 12.95
CA ALA A 208 20.15 -2.25 11.50
C ALA A 208 18.94 -1.91 10.62
N MET A 209 17.79 -1.59 11.21
CA MET A 209 16.63 -1.08 10.46
C MET A 209 16.80 0.38 10.05
N VAL A 210 17.49 1.17 10.89
CA VAL A 210 17.78 2.59 10.62
C VAL A 210 19.22 2.72 10.13
N ASN A 211 20.14 2.13 10.88
CA ASN A 211 21.58 2.26 10.67
C ASN A 211 22.10 1.22 9.67
N THR A 212 22.93 1.67 8.74
CA THR A 212 23.51 0.88 7.66
C THR A 212 25.01 0.71 7.88
N ALA A 213 25.74 0.21 6.88
CA ALA A 213 27.20 0.20 6.93
C ALA A 213 27.81 1.59 6.61
N GLU A 214 27.00 2.54 6.15
CA GLU A 214 27.41 3.87 5.71
C GLU A 214 27.11 4.92 6.78
N LYS A 215 26.74 6.15 6.39
CA LYS A 215 26.44 7.23 7.33
C LYS A 215 24.94 7.40 7.48
N GLU A 216 24.46 7.36 8.71
CA GLU A 216 23.16 7.91 9.10
C GLU A 216 23.35 9.19 9.90
N MET A 217 22.64 10.26 9.51
CA MET A 217 22.88 11.61 9.98
C MET A 217 21.58 12.41 10.13
N PHE A 218 21.63 13.52 10.88
CA PHE A 218 20.58 14.54 10.97
C PHE A 218 19.18 14.01 11.34
N PRO A 219 19.02 13.32 12.48
CA PRO A 219 17.71 12.88 12.93
C PRO A 219 16.79 14.07 13.21
N PHE A 220 15.53 13.95 12.83
CA PHE A 220 14.45 14.85 13.21
C PHE A 220 13.23 14.02 13.62
N VAL A 221 12.78 14.21 14.87
CA VAL A 221 11.66 13.47 15.43
C VAL A 221 10.46 14.39 15.61
N ILE A 222 9.30 13.94 15.13
CA ILE A 222 8.01 14.57 15.38
C ILE A 222 6.94 13.48 15.55
N GLY A 223 6.16 13.55 16.62
CA GLY A 223 5.25 12.48 17.01
C GLY A 223 6.00 11.18 17.27
N ASN A 224 5.74 10.16 16.45
CA ASN A 224 6.48 8.89 16.46
C ASN A 224 7.15 8.59 15.11
N GLU A 225 7.36 9.62 14.31
CA GLU A 225 8.08 9.54 13.04
C GLU A 225 9.51 10.07 13.25
N LEU A 226 10.49 9.32 12.75
CA LEU A 226 11.89 9.71 12.67
C LEU A 226 12.23 9.95 11.20
N TYR A 227 12.63 11.17 10.90
CA TYR A 227 13.24 11.57 9.66
C TYR A 227 14.75 11.58 9.84
N PHE A 228 15.50 11.13 8.86
CA PHE A 228 16.97 11.11 8.93
C PHE A 228 17.56 11.04 7.54
N ALA A 229 18.82 11.45 7.40
CA ALA A 229 19.56 11.32 6.16
C ALA A 229 20.45 10.06 6.19
N SER A 230 20.58 9.35 5.07
CA SER A 230 21.42 8.15 4.97
C SER A 230 22.12 8.01 3.62
N GLU A 231 23.34 7.47 3.63
CA GLU A 231 24.11 7.10 2.43
C GLU A 231 23.94 5.60 2.02
N GLY A 232 23.29 4.77 2.84
CA GLY A 232 23.46 3.30 2.75
C GLY A 232 22.22 2.46 2.45
N HIS A 233 21.03 3.07 2.35
CA HIS A 233 19.80 2.34 2.03
C HIS A 233 19.72 1.99 0.53
N LYS A 234 18.98 0.94 0.19
CA LYS A 234 19.05 0.27 -1.13
C LYS A 234 18.50 1.11 -2.28
N ASP A 235 17.56 1.98 -1.96
CA ASP A 235 16.86 2.91 -2.85
C ASP A 235 17.46 4.33 -2.81
N ASN A 236 18.62 4.50 -2.14
CA ASN A 236 19.38 5.74 -2.16
C ASN A 236 19.72 6.13 -3.60
N LEU A 237 19.44 7.38 -3.96
CA LEU A 237 19.72 7.97 -5.26
C LEU A 237 21.18 8.42 -5.34
N GLY A 238 21.70 9.01 -4.27
CA GLY A 238 22.92 9.80 -4.31
C GLY A 238 23.76 9.73 -3.03
N GLY A 239 24.13 10.90 -2.52
CA GLY A 239 24.90 11.01 -1.29
C GLY A 239 24.05 10.68 -0.09
N LEU A 240 23.84 11.66 0.79
CA LEU A 240 22.80 11.57 1.82
C LEU A 240 21.41 11.72 1.20
N ASP A 241 20.51 10.78 1.44
CA ASP A 241 19.09 10.91 1.11
C ASP A 241 18.22 10.91 2.37
N ILE A 242 17.12 11.66 2.36
CA ILE A 242 16.18 11.76 3.49
C ILE A 242 15.20 10.57 3.47
N TYR A 243 15.18 9.85 4.58
CA TYR A 243 14.27 8.75 4.89
C TYR A 243 13.33 9.14 6.01
N VAL A 244 12.17 8.48 6.06
CA VAL A 244 11.23 8.54 7.18
C VAL A 244 10.88 7.13 7.65
N THR A 245 10.83 6.93 8.97
CA THR A 245 10.33 5.69 9.58
C THR A 245 9.44 5.99 10.78
N LYS A 246 8.69 4.99 11.24
CA LYS A 246 7.89 5.05 12.47
C LYS A 246 8.55 4.25 13.57
N ILE A 247 8.72 4.89 14.73
CA ILE A 247 9.30 4.28 15.92
C ILE A 247 8.19 3.86 16.88
N PHE A 248 8.22 2.62 17.31
CA PHE A 248 7.39 2.09 18.39
C PHE A 248 8.27 1.70 19.59
N PRO A 249 7.68 1.51 20.78
CA PRO A 249 8.45 1.15 21.98
C PRO A 249 9.36 -0.08 21.80
N ASN A 250 8.94 -1.05 20.97
CA ASN A 250 9.62 -2.36 20.86
C ASN A 250 10.20 -2.64 19.46
N PHE A 251 9.87 -1.84 18.44
CA PHE A 251 10.32 -2.08 17.07
C PHE A 251 10.28 -0.78 16.24
N ILE A 252 10.98 -0.79 15.11
CA ILE A 252 11.01 0.31 14.14
C ILE A 252 10.58 -0.27 12.80
N LEU A 253 9.81 0.50 12.02
CA LEU A 253 9.41 0.08 10.68
C LEU A 253 10.55 0.23 9.66
N GLU A 254 10.43 -0.47 8.53
CA GLU A 254 11.34 -0.25 7.40
C GLU A 254 11.23 1.23 6.95
N PRO A 255 12.33 1.97 6.89
CA PRO A 255 12.31 3.36 6.44
C PRO A 255 11.85 3.47 4.99
N ALA A 256 11.10 4.53 4.70
CA ALA A 256 10.67 4.89 3.36
C ALA A 256 11.51 6.07 2.87
N HIS A 257 12.05 5.96 1.66
CA HIS A 257 12.74 7.04 0.96
C HIS A 257 11.77 8.15 0.55
N LEU A 258 12.09 9.41 0.88
CA LEU A 258 11.28 10.54 0.45
C LEU A 258 11.51 10.84 -1.03
N GLN A 259 10.42 10.87 -1.79
CA GLN A 259 10.49 11.05 -3.24
C GLN A 259 10.96 12.45 -3.62
N ALA A 260 11.45 12.59 -4.85
CA ALA A 260 11.71 13.88 -5.46
C ALA A 260 10.46 14.79 -5.38
N PRO A 261 10.61 16.11 -5.20
CA PRO A 261 11.88 16.85 -5.24
C PRO A 261 12.57 17.05 -3.86
N ILE A 262 12.20 16.27 -2.83
CA ILE A 262 12.93 16.32 -1.55
C ILE A 262 14.30 15.68 -1.69
N ASN A 263 14.38 14.43 -2.16
CA ASN A 263 15.66 13.79 -2.49
C ASN A 263 16.03 13.97 -3.96
N THR A 264 17.33 13.95 -4.21
CA THR A 264 18.01 14.13 -5.49
C THR A 264 19.26 13.24 -5.56
N GLU A 265 20.02 13.29 -6.66
CA GLU A 265 21.28 12.55 -6.80
C GLU A 265 22.45 13.14 -5.98
N LYS A 266 22.15 14.03 -5.02
CA LYS A 266 23.09 14.86 -4.25
C LYS A 266 22.92 14.60 -2.77
N ASP A 267 23.59 15.37 -1.91
CA ASP A 267 23.33 15.28 -0.47
C ASP A 267 22.08 16.09 -0.16
N ASP A 268 21.06 15.44 0.40
CA ASP A 268 19.79 15.97 0.88
C ASP A 268 19.63 15.56 2.36
N PHE A 269 19.56 16.54 3.26
CA PHE A 269 19.70 16.26 4.70
C PHE A 269 19.10 17.35 5.59
N ALA A 270 19.16 17.15 6.91
CA ALA A 270 18.71 18.12 7.92
C ALA A 270 17.28 18.63 7.71
N LEU A 271 16.36 17.70 7.40
CA LEU A 271 14.94 18.01 7.29
C LEU A 271 14.36 18.38 8.66
N ILE A 272 13.64 19.49 8.71
CA ILE A 272 12.72 19.84 9.80
C ILE A 272 11.34 20.12 9.22
N LEU A 273 10.30 19.80 9.99
CA LEU A 273 8.91 19.97 9.59
C LEU A 273 8.18 20.91 10.55
N ASN A 274 7.20 21.62 10.02
CA ASN A 274 6.20 22.30 10.83
C ASN A 274 5.22 21.29 11.45
N ALA A 275 4.36 21.77 12.37
CA ALA A 275 3.50 20.90 13.17
C ALA A 275 2.46 20.09 12.35
N ASP A 276 2.06 20.58 11.17
CA ASP A 276 1.09 19.91 10.29
C ASP A 276 1.72 19.11 9.15
N TYR A 277 3.06 19.09 9.06
CA TYR A 277 3.87 18.34 8.10
C TYR A 277 3.73 18.86 6.65
N SER A 278 3.10 20.02 6.44
CA SER A 278 2.87 20.61 5.13
C SER A 278 3.99 21.55 4.67
N SER A 279 4.88 21.97 5.57
CA SER A 279 6.04 22.79 5.19
C SER A 279 7.21 22.56 6.12
N GLY A 280 8.37 23.09 5.73
CA GLY A 280 9.59 22.94 6.50
C GLY A 280 10.81 23.33 5.70
N TYR A 281 11.97 22.90 6.21
CA TYR A 281 13.26 23.21 5.63
C TYR A 281 14.10 21.95 5.57
N PHE A 282 14.99 21.89 4.59
CA PHE A 282 16.06 20.90 4.54
C PHE A 282 17.29 21.55 3.89
N SER A 283 18.41 20.85 3.90
CA SER A 283 19.67 21.32 3.32
C SER A 283 20.08 20.40 2.17
N SER A 284 20.71 20.95 1.13
CA SER A 284 21.29 20.11 0.09
C SER A 284 22.39 20.79 -0.70
N ASN A 285 23.22 20.00 -1.38
CA ASN A 285 24.17 20.49 -2.39
C ASN A 285 23.69 20.23 -3.84
N ARG A 286 22.36 20.25 -4.04
CA ARG A 286 21.72 20.09 -5.36
C ARG A 286 22.13 21.18 -6.36
N ALA A 287 22.05 20.83 -7.65
CA ALA A 287 22.33 21.78 -8.72
C ALA A 287 21.38 23.01 -8.66
N LEU A 288 21.87 24.16 -9.12
CA LEU A 288 21.16 25.45 -9.10
C LEU A 288 20.92 26.02 -7.69
N GLY A 289 21.59 25.47 -6.68
CA GLY A 289 21.85 26.14 -5.40
C GLY A 289 22.74 27.40 -5.54
N VAL A 290 22.92 28.10 -4.43
CA VAL A 290 23.76 29.31 -4.33
C VAL A 290 25.21 28.95 -3.95
N GLY A 291 25.40 27.93 -3.13
CA GLY A 291 26.66 27.65 -2.44
C GLY A 291 27.11 26.19 -2.51
N ASP A 292 27.74 25.75 -1.41
CA ASP A 292 28.19 24.36 -1.23
C ASP A 292 27.00 23.52 -0.74
N ASP A 293 26.67 23.66 0.54
CA ASP A 293 25.37 23.26 1.08
C ASP A 293 24.45 24.47 1.13
N ASP A 294 23.19 24.30 0.74
CA ASP A 294 22.18 25.33 0.69
C ASP A 294 20.94 24.94 1.49
N ILE A 295 20.30 25.90 2.15
CA ILE A 295 19.00 25.73 2.82
C ILE A 295 17.89 25.89 1.79
N TYR A 296 16.93 24.98 1.81
CA TYR A 296 15.71 25.01 1.02
C TYR A 296 14.50 25.07 1.92
N HIS A 297 13.51 25.88 1.54
CA HIS A 297 12.17 25.83 2.08
C HIS A 297 11.29 24.99 1.15
N PHE A 298 10.38 24.20 1.71
CA PHE A 298 9.37 23.52 0.92
C PHE A 298 7.96 23.74 1.48
N THR A 299 6.97 23.65 0.59
CA THR A 299 5.56 23.53 0.96
C THR A 299 4.93 22.38 0.18
N SER A 300 4.00 21.66 0.80
CA SER A 300 3.33 20.50 0.24
C SER A 300 1.86 20.50 0.62
N LYS A 301 0.96 20.30 -0.34
CA LYS A 301 -0.47 20.09 -0.05
C LYS A 301 -0.74 18.74 0.60
N ASP A 302 0.10 17.74 0.26
CA ASP A 302 0.07 16.42 0.87
C ASP A 302 1.16 16.37 1.94
N PRO A 303 0.82 16.30 3.24
CA PRO A 303 1.81 16.39 4.30
C PRO A 303 2.86 15.28 4.20
N ILE A 304 4.15 15.61 4.39
CA ILE A 304 5.27 14.66 4.29
C ILE A 304 5.29 13.77 5.52
N ARG A 305 4.51 12.70 5.50
CA ARG A 305 4.39 11.72 6.59
C ARG A 305 4.88 10.34 6.17
N PHE A 306 5.19 9.52 7.15
CA PHE A 306 5.41 8.10 6.93
C PHE A 306 4.15 7.42 6.37
N ILE A 307 4.26 6.83 5.17
CA ILE A 307 3.18 6.06 4.55
C ILE A 307 3.53 4.57 4.65
N CYS A 308 2.80 3.87 5.52
CA CYS A 308 2.99 2.43 5.72
C CYS A 308 2.22 1.64 4.65
N LYS A 309 2.94 1.10 3.66
CA LYS A 309 2.38 0.23 2.61
C LYS A 309 2.81 -1.22 2.80
N GLN A 310 1.92 -2.16 2.49
CA GLN A 310 2.12 -3.61 2.61
C GLN A 310 1.70 -4.31 1.31
N VAL A 311 2.27 -5.49 1.09
CA VAL A 311 1.88 -6.41 0.02
C VAL A 311 0.72 -7.27 0.49
N LEU A 312 -0.36 -7.34 -0.31
CA LEU A 312 -1.38 -8.37 -0.12
C LEU A 312 -0.95 -9.64 -0.83
N HIS A 313 -0.94 -10.75 -0.10
CA HIS A 313 -0.83 -12.07 -0.69
C HIS A 313 -2.14 -12.83 -0.44
N ALA A 314 -2.92 -13.01 -1.50
CA ALA A 314 -4.23 -13.64 -1.43
C ALA A 314 -4.24 -15.01 -2.14
N ILE A 315 -4.82 -16.00 -1.47
CA ILE A 315 -5.00 -17.36 -1.99
C ILE A 315 -6.48 -17.71 -1.96
N VAL A 316 -7.04 -18.11 -3.09
CA VAL A 316 -8.43 -18.52 -3.23
C VAL A 316 -8.52 -20.04 -3.30
N LYS A 317 -9.38 -20.66 -2.49
CA LYS A 317 -9.51 -22.11 -2.41
C LYS A 317 -10.97 -22.56 -2.53
N ASP A 318 -11.16 -23.78 -3.03
CA ASP A 318 -12.44 -24.47 -2.92
C ASP A 318 -12.68 -24.88 -1.46
N ALA A 319 -13.88 -24.63 -0.95
CA ALA A 319 -14.22 -24.83 0.46
C ALA A 319 -14.22 -26.30 0.89
N GLU A 320 -14.48 -27.23 -0.03
CA GLU A 320 -14.63 -28.66 0.28
C GLU A 320 -13.33 -29.44 0.05
N SER A 321 -12.74 -29.29 -1.13
CA SER A 321 -11.50 -29.97 -1.53
C SER A 321 -10.23 -29.28 -1.03
N ASN A 322 -10.31 -28.01 -0.62
CA ASN A 322 -9.18 -27.16 -0.23
C ASN A 322 -8.15 -26.95 -1.37
N GLU A 323 -8.51 -27.27 -2.61
CA GLU A 323 -7.69 -27.01 -3.80
C GLU A 323 -7.63 -25.50 -4.11
N VAL A 324 -6.48 -25.04 -4.60
CA VAL A 324 -6.29 -23.64 -5.00
C VAL A 324 -6.99 -23.38 -6.33
N LEU A 325 -7.86 -22.37 -6.36
CA LEU A 325 -8.63 -22.00 -7.53
C LEU A 325 -7.86 -21.01 -8.40
N LYS A 326 -7.76 -21.33 -9.69
CA LYS A 326 -7.23 -20.44 -10.75
C LYS A 326 -8.37 -19.71 -11.45
N GLU A 327 -8.07 -18.70 -12.26
CA GLU A 327 -9.07 -17.92 -13.02
C GLU A 327 -10.15 -17.35 -12.08
N VAL A 328 -9.69 -16.65 -11.04
CA VAL A 328 -10.54 -15.99 -10.06
C VAL A 328 -10.36 -14.50 -10.20
N GLU A 329 -11.46 -13.77 -10.30
CA GLU A 329 -11.42 -12.31 -10.16
C GLU A 329 -11.44 -11.94 -8.69
N VAL A 330 -10.51 -11.05 -8.30
CA VAL A 330 -10.40 -10.58 -6.93
C VAL A 330 -10.48 -9.06 -6.89
N GLN A 331 -11.34 -8.57 -6.00
CA GLN A 331 -11.60 -7.16 -5.78
C GLN A 331 -11.23 -6.80 -4.35
N LEU A 332 -10.39 -5.78 -4.16
CA LEU A 332 -10.05 -5.25 -2.85
C LEU A 332 -10.78 -3.92 -2.63
N LEU A 333 -11.50 -3.81 -1.53
CA LEU A 333 -12.23 -2.62 -1.13
C LEU A 333 -11.76 -2.11 0.22
N ARG A 334 -11.81 -0.79 0.41
CA ARG A 334 -11.59 -0.10 1.69
C ARG A 334 -12.72 0.92 1.89
N ASP A 335 -13.39 0.85 3.04
CA ASP A 335 -14.59 1.63 3.42
C ASP A 335 -15.79 1.46 2.46
N THR A 336 -15.67 1.95 1.23
CA THR A 336 -16.60 1.73 0.09
C THR A 336 -15.90 1.87 -1.26
N GLU A 337 -14.62 2.23 -1.27
CA GLU A 337 -13.82 2.49 -2.46
C GLU A 337 -13.21 1.18 -2.96
N MET A 338 -13.37 0.91 -4.26
CA MET A 338 -12.68 -0.20 -4.92
C MET A 338 -11.25 0.23 -5.22
N LEU A 339 -10.30 -0.38 -4.53
CA LEU A 339 -8.87 -0.08 -4.69
C LEU A 339 -8.25 -0.83 -5.85
N ILE A 340 -8.67 -2.07 -6.07
CA ILE A 340 -8.17 -2.89 -7.18
C ILE A 340 -9.21 -3.93 -7.61
N THR A 341 -9.19 -4.24 -8.90
CA THR A 341 -9.81 -5.44 -9.49
C THR A 341 -8.74 -6.15 -10.31
N ARG A 342 -8.51 -7.43 -10.03
CA ARG A 342 -7.58 -8.26 -10.80
C ARG A 342 -8.17 -9.61 -11.10
N LEU A 343 -8.09 -10.02 -12.36
CA LEU A 343 -8.27 -11.42 -12.75
C LEU A 343 -6.95 -12.16 -12.54
N ASN A 344 -6.97 -13.17 -11.69
CA ASN A 344 -5.83 -14.04 -11.48
C ASN A 344 -5.92 -15.27 -12.38
N LEU A 345 -4.94 -15.45 -13.26
CA LEU A 345 -4.82 -16.64 -14.10
C LEU A 345 -3.97 -17.74 -13.46
N ASP A 346 -3.22 -17.40 -12.40
CA ASP A 346 -2.30 -18.28 -11.69
C ASP A 346 -2.87 -18.78 -10.35
N MET A 347 -2.03 -19.37 -9.49
CA MET A 347 -2.43 -19.95 -8.20
C MET A 347 -2.40 -18.96 -7.03
N GLU A 348 -1.67 -17.85 -7.16
CA GLU A 348 -1.45 -16.90 -6.06
C GLU A 348 -1.63 -15.46 -6.54
N ILE A 349 -2.20 -14.61 -5.70
CA ILE A 349 -2.49 -13.21 -6.01
C ILE A 349 -1.63 -12.33 -5.14
N ARG A 350 -0.61 -11.73 -5.74
CA ARG A 350 0.28 -10.82 -5.04
C ARG A 350 0.04 -9.40 -5.53
N ILE A 351 -0.39 -8.52 -4.62
CA ILE A 351 -0.72 -7.12 -4.92
C ILE A 351 0.18 -6.22 -4.09
N GLU A 352 1.16 -5.60 -4.76
CA GLU A 352 2.15 -4.74 -4.11
C GLU A 352 1.60 -3.33 -3.85
N ASN A 353 2.00 -2.73 -2.72
CA ASN A 353 1.78 -1.32 -2.38
C ASN A 353 0.33 -0.82 -2.33
N VAL A 354 -0.67 -1.71 -2.24
CA VAL A 354 -2.09 -1.33 -2.19
C VAL A 354 -2.64 -1.27 -0.77
N ILE A 355 -2.07 -2.04 0.15
CA ILE A 355 -2.56 -2.11 1.53
C ILE A 355 -1.83 -1.09 2.39
N ASP A 356 -2.59 -0.28 3.12
CA ASP A 356 -2.09 0.58 4.18
C ASP A 356 -2.13 -0.17 5.51
N CYS A 357 -1.18 0.13 6.38
CA CYS A 357 -1.21 -0.36 7.76
C CYS A 357 -2.36 0.30 8.55
N ASP A 358 -2.83 -0.38 9.59
CA ASP A 358 -3.90 0.11 10.48
C ASP A 358 -5.23 0.47 9.77
N LYS A 359 -5.56 -0.23 8.68
CA LYS A 359 -6.81 -0.07 7.92
C LYS A 359 -7.61 -1.37 7.86
N ALA A 360 -8.90 -1.24 7.56
CA ALA A 360 -9.81 -2.36 7.34
C ALA A 360 -10.12 -2.49 5.85
N TYR A 361 -10.20 -3.73 5.40
CA TYR A 361 -10.38 -4.10 3.99
C TYR A 361 -11.42 -5.20 3.84
N VAL A 362 -12.03 -5.26 2.65
CA VAL A 362 -12.84 -6.39 2.21
C VAL A 362 -12.24 -6.93 0.92
N LEU A 363 -11.92 -8.21 0.91
CA LEU A 363 -11.52 -8.93 -0.28
C LEU A 363 -12.70 -9.75 -0.78
N THR A 364 -13.09 -9.54 -2.03
CA THR A 364 -14.13 -10.32 -2.72
C THR A 364 -13.46 -11.17 -3.79
N ALA A 365 -13.82 -12.46 -3.85
CA ALA A 365 -13.36 -13.38 -4.89
C ALA A 365 -14.57 -13.93 -5.67
N ILE A 366 -14.49 -13.83 -7.00
CA ILE A 366 -15.56 -14.15 -7.93
C ILE A 366 -15.04 -15.19 -8.91
N LYS A 367 -15.76 -16.31 -9.03
CA LYS A 367 -15.44 -17.38 -9.97
C LYS A 367 -16.71 -18.05 -10.46
N ASP A 368 -16.82 -18.22 -11.78
CA ASP A 368 -17.92 -18.96 -12.39
C ASP A 368 -18.05 -20.38 -11.82
N GLY A 369 -19.28 -20.77 -11.48
CA GLY A 369 -19.59 -22.07 -10.84
C GLY A 369 -19.41 -22.10 -9.32
N TYR A 370 -19.06 -20.97 -8.70
CA TYR A 370 -18.93 -20.80 -7.26
C TYR A 370 -19.80 -19.65 -6.75
N GLN A 371 -20.17 -19.69 -5.48
CA GLN A 371 -20.74 -18.54 -4.80
C GLN A 371 -19.63 -17.52 -4.50
N ASP A 372 -19.90 -16.23 -4.69
CA ASP A 372 -18.94 -15.16 -4.43
C ASP A 372 -18.48 -15.18 -2.96
N GLY A 373 -17.17 -15.29 -2.76
CA GLY A 373 -16.57 -15.26 -1.44
C GLY A 373 -16.25 -13.83 -1.03
N ARG A 374 -16.49 -13.49 0.24
CA ARG A 374 -16.11 -12.19 0.81
C ARG A 374 -15.47 -12.39 2.18
N ILE A 375 -14.30 -11.79 2.38
CA ILE A 375 -13.60 -11.80 3.67
C ILE A 375 -13.22 -10.37 4.07
N ALA A 376 -13.58 -9.99 5.29
CA ALA A 376 -13.11 -8.76 5.90
C ALA A 376 -11.82 -9.05 6.69
N PHE A 377 -10.81 -8.20 6.53
CA PHE A 377 -9.58 -8.27 7.29
C PHE A 377 -9.10 -6.87 7.68
N ASN A 378 -8.20 -6.79 8.66
CA ASN A 378 -7.61 -5.52 9.06
C ASN A 378 -6.10 -5.66 9.25
N THR A 379 -5.39 -4.57 9.06
CA THR A 379 -3.93 -4.49 9.22
C THR A 379 -3.53 -3.81 10.52
N LYS A 380 -4.44 -3.74 11.50
CA LYS A 380 -4.18 -3.05 12.76
C LYS A 380 -3.12 -3.77 13.57
N GLY A 381 -2.00 -3.09 13.83
CA GLY A 381 -0.85 -3.68 14.51
C GLY A 381 -0.11 -4.74 13.70
N ILE A 382 -0.45 -4.91 12.40
CA ILE A 382 0.24 -5.81 11.48
C ILE A 382 1.19 -4.96 10.67
N TYR A 383 2.48 -5.03 10.98
CA TYR A 383 3.52 -4.25 10.30
C TYR A 383 4.52 -5.12 9.54
N LYS A 384 4.02 -6.23 8.98
CA LYS A 384 4.82 -7.10 8.11
C LYS A 384 4.86 -6.53 6.70
N LYS A 385 5.89 -6.89 5.93
CA LYS A 385 5.96 -6.55 4.51
C LYS A 385 4.80 -7.16 3.70
N GLU A 386 4.34 -8.33 4.11
CA GLU A 386 3.32 -9.11 3.43
C GLU A 386 2.19 -9.51 4.39
N VAL A 387 0.95 -9.41 3.92
CA VAL A 387 -0.28 -9.78 4.63
C VAL A 387 -0.94 -10.91 3.85
N ASP A 388 -0.94 -12.10 4.45
CA ASP A 388 -1.54 -13.29 3.86
C ASP A 388 -3.05 -13.35 4.15
N VAL A 389 -3.86 -13.55 3.12
CA VAL A 389 -5.32 -13.71 3.20
C VAL A 389 -5.74 -14.94 2.42
N VAL A 390 -6.47 -15.85 3.05
CA VAL A 390 -7.05 -17.02 2.39
C VAL A 390 -8.56 -16.84 2.34
N ILE A 391 -9.14 -17.05 1.16
CA ILE A 391 -10.59 -17.01 0.94
C ILE A 391 -11.07 -18.33 0.35
N TYR A 392 -12.18 -18.82 0.88
CA TYR A 392 -12.80 -20.07 0.47
C TYR A 392 -14.08 -19.80 -0.31
N LEU A 393 -14.27 -20.51 -1.42
CA LEU A 393 -15.46 -20.43 -2.27
C LEU A 393 -16.23 -21.75 -2.22
N ASP A 394 -17.54 -21.65 -1.99
CA ASP A 394 -18.45 -22.79 -2.06
C ASP A 394 -18.90 -23.01 -3.51
N LYS A 395 -18.74 -24.23 -4.00
CA LYS A 395 -19.20 -24.59 -5.34
C LYS A 395 -20.73 -24.56 -5.40
N ILE A 396 -21.28 -23.99 -6.46
CA ILE A 396 -22.74 -24.01 -6.68
C ILE A 396 -23.12 -25.44 -7.09
N ILE A 397 -23.72 -26.18 -6.16
CA ILE A 397 -24.30 -27.50 -6.43
C ILE A 397 -25.73 -27.29 -6.93
N ILE A 398 -25.95 -27.55 -8.21
CA ILE A 398 -27.30 -27.72 -8.75
C ILE A 398 -27.67 -29.18 -8.47
N GLU A 399 -28.48 -29.42 -7.45
CA GLU A 399 -28.98 -30.78 -7.19
C GLU A 399 -29.77 -31.29 -8.41
N ALA A 400 -29.60 -32.60 -8.67
CA ALA A 400 -30.11 -33.44 -9.77
C ALA A 400 -31.49 -33.06 -10.38
N PRO A 401 -31.78 -33.45 -11.65
CA PRO A 401 -32.81 -32.81 -12.47
C PRO A 401 -34.18 -32.81 -11.81
N LEU A 402 -34.71 -31.61 -11.59
CA LEU A 402 -36.06 -31.36 -11.11
C LEU A 402 -37.06 -31.98 -12.11
N VAL A 403 -37.71 -33.09 -11.74
CA VAL A 403 -38.85 -33.61 -12.50
C VAL A 403 -39.99 -32.61 -12.34
N ILE A 404 -40.50 -32.07 -13.45
CA ILE A 404 -41.63 -31.13 -13.40
C ILE A 404 -42.86 -31.94 -12.97
N ASN A 405 -43.30 -31.75 -11.73
CA ASN A 405 -44.47 -32.44 -11.18
C ASN A 405 -45.76 -31.88 -11.78
N ILE A 406 -46.12 -32.36 -12.97
CA ILE A 406 -47.41 -32.12 -13.62
C ILE A 406 -48.31 -33.35 -13.50
N ASN A 407 -49.62 -33.15 -13.63
CA ASN A 407 -50.52 -34.29 -13.75
C ASN A 407 -50.21 -35.06 -15.05
N PRO A 408 -50.40 -36.39 -15.09
CA PRO A 408 -50.10 -37.16 -16.29
C PRO A 408 -50.89 -36.64 -17.50
N ILE A 409 -50.17 -36.43 -18.61
CA ILE A 409 -50.79 -36.01 -19.87
C ILE A 409 -51.38 -37.24 -20.55
N TYR A 410 -52.70 -37.33 -20.54
CA TYR A 410 -53.40 -38.47 -21.12
C TYR A 410 -53.74 -38.27 -22.59
N PHE A 411 -53.67 -39.37 -23.34
CA PHE A 411 -54.19 -39.46 -24.70
C PHE A 411 -55.35 -40.45 -24.76
N ASP A 412 -56.29 -40.16 -25.65
CA ASP A 412 -57.34 -41.10 -26.01
C ASP A 412 -56.75 -42.35 -26.70
N PHE A 413 -57.51 -43.44 -26.67
CA PHE A 413 -57.13 -44.67 -27.36
C PHE A 413 -56.91 -44.40 -28.85
N ASP A 414 -55.78 -44.88 -29.37
CA ASP A 414 -55.35 -44.76 -30.77
C ASP A 414 -55.18 -43.32 -31.31
N LYS A 415 -55.15 -42.32 -30.43
CA LYS A 415 -54.99 -40.91 -30.80
C LYS A 415 -53.68 -40.30 -30.29
N HIS A 416 -53.27 -39.23 -30.96
CA HIS A 416 -52.09 -38.42 -30.63
C HIS A 416 -52.39 -36.92 -30.49
N ASN A 417 -53.63 -36.47 -30.78
CA ASN A 417 -53.99 -35.07 -30.60
C ASN A 417 -53.99 -34.67 -29.12
N ILE A 418 -53.52 -33.46 -28.83
CA ILE A 418 -53.57 -32.87 -27.48
C ILE A 418 -55.03 -32.61 -27.09
N ARG A 419 -55.46 -33.14 -25.94
CA ARG A 419 -56.78 -32.89 -25.37
C ARG A 419 -56.83 -31.53 -24.64
N PRO A 420 -58.02 -30.94 -24.44
CA PRO A 420 -58.13 -29.68 -23.69
C PRO A 420 -57.59 -29.73 -22.26
N ASP A 421 -57.74 -30.85 -21.56
CA ASP A 421 -57.17 -31.07 -20.21
C ASP A 421 -55.65 -31.22 -20.25
N ALA A 422 -55.13 -31.97 -21.23
CA ALA A 422 -53.69 -32.06 -21.50
C ALA A 422 -53.06 -30.68 -21.81
N ALA A 423 -53.76 -29.83 -22.56
CA ALA A 423 -53.30 -28.48 -22.87
C ALA A 423 -53.12 -27.61 -21.61
N LEU A 424 -54.02 -27.72 -20.62
CA LEU A 424 -53.90 -27.00 -19.34
C LEU A 424 -52.67 -27.44 -18.54
N GLU A 425 -52.33 -28.72 -18.57
CA GLU A 425 -51.11 -29.23 -17.91
C GLU A 425 -49.85 -28.83 -18.69
N LEU A 426 -49.88 -28.83 -20.02
CA LEU A 426 -48.77 -28.35 -20.85
C LEU A 426 -48.48 -26.86 -20.66
N ASP A 427 -49.52 -26.04 -20.45
CA ASP A 427 -49.35 -24.61 -20.16
C ASP A 427 -48.55 -24.37 -18.86
N LYS A 428 -48.60 -25.29 -17.88
CA LYS A 428 -47.73 -25.23 -16.69
C LYS A 428 -46.26 -25.48 -17.03
N VAL A 429 -45.98 -26.44 -17.91
CA VAL A 429 -44.61 -26.69 -18.40
C VAL A 429 -44.09 -25.46 -19.14
N VAL A 430 -44.92 -24.83 -19.98
CA VAL A 430 -44.57 -23.58 -20.68
C VAL A 430 -44.25 -22.46 -19.68
N ALA A 431 -45.06 -22.29 -18.62
CA ALA A 431 -44.81 -21.28 -17.59
C ALA A 431 -43.44 -21.48 -16.93
N VAL A 432 -43.12 -22.71 -16.51
CA VAL A 432 -41.83 -23.06 -15.91
C VAL A 432 -40.66 -22.77 -16.87
N MET A 433 -40.79 -23.12 -18.15
CA MET A 433 -39.74 -22.87 -19.14
C MET A 433 -39.57 -21.38 -19.52
N LYS A 434 -40.63 -20.56 -19.34
CA LYS A 434 -40.57 -19.10 -19.51
C LYS A 434 -39.90 -18.43 -18.31
N GLU A 435 -40.20 -18.87 -17.10
CA GLU A 435 -39.62 -18.35 -15.87
C GLU A 435 -38.14 -18.74 -15.71
N ASN A 436 -37.70 -19.83 -16.36
CA ASN A 436 -36.34 -20.34 -16.28
C ASN A 436 -35.71 -20.42 -17.69
N PRO A 437 -35.09 -19.35 -18.22
CA PRO A 437 -34.61 -19.32 -19.61
C PRO A 437 -33.47 -20.31 -19.94
N SER A 438 -32.75 -20.81 -18.94
CA SER A 438 -31.59 -21.70 -19.11
C SER A 438 -31.94 -23.20 -19.17
N ILE A 439 -33.15 -23.62 -18.78
CA ILE A 439 -33.48 -25.06 -18.73
C ILE A 439 -33.81 -25.62 -20.13
N ILE A 440 -33.40 -26.87 -20.38
CA ILE A 440 -33.79 -27.67 -21.53
C ILE A 440 -34.68 -28.82 -21.03
N VAL A 441 -35.73 -29.19 -21.76
CA VAL A 441 -36.69 -30.22 -21.33
C VAL A 441 -36.76 -31.36 -22.36
N GLU A 442 -36.86 -32.60 -21.90
CA GLU A 442 -37.18 -33.77 -22.72
C GLU A 442 -38.59 -34.27 -22.38
N SER A 443 -39.43 -34.44 -23.39
CA SER A 443 -40.77 -35.04 -23.31
C SER A 443 -40.72 -36.52 -23.68
N GLY A 444 -41.05 -37.40 -22.73
CA GLY A 444 -41.15 -38.85 -22.94
C GLY A 444 -42.58 -39.33 -23.02
N SER A 445 -43.03 -39.89 -24.15
CA SER A 445 -44.40 -40.40 -24.31
C SER A 445 -44.46 -41.93 -24.35
N HIS A 446 -45.58 -42.47 -23.86
CA HIS A 446 -45.81 -43.90 -23.67
C HIS A 446 -47.18 -44.33 -24.23
N THR A 447 -47.33 -45.63 -24.48
CA THR A 447 -48.61 -46.28 -24.84
C THR A 447 -49.00 -47.33 -23.82
N ASP A 448 -50.26 -47.77 -23.87
CA ASP A 448 -50.65 -49.01 -23.19
C ASP A 448 -50.20 -50.24 -24.00
N ALA A 449 -50.27 -51.42 -23.39
CA ALA A 449 -49.80 -52.66 -24.00
C ALA A 449 -50.75 -53.27 -25.07
N ARG A 450 -51.75 -52.53 -25.57
CA ARG A 450 -52.63 -53.07 -26.61
C ARG A 450 -52.13 -52.62 -27.97
N GLY A 451 -51.88 -53.59 -28.85
CA GLY A 451 -51.40 -53.34 -30.20
C GLY A 451 -50.14 -54.13 -30.50
N LYS A 452 -49.49 -53.82 -31.62
CA LYS A 452 -48.16 -54.35 -31.93
C LYS A 452 -47.11 -53.40 -31.36
N ASP A 453 -46.01 -53.93 -30.82
CA ASP A 453 -44.92 -53.14 -30.23
C ASP A 453 -44.44 -52.02 -31.17
N GLN A 454 -44.21 -52.36 -32.45
CA GLN A 454 -43.78 -51.39 -33.47
C GLN A 454 -44.80 -50.25 -33.66
N TYR A 455 -46.09 -50.58 -33.63
CA TYR A 455 -47.14 -49.59 -33.73
C TYR A 455 -47.15 -48.66 -32.51
N ASN A 456 -46.96 -49.24 -31.32
CA ASN A 456 -46.92 -48.51 -30.05
C ASN A 456 -45.70 -47.58 -29.95
N ILE A 457 -44.55 -48.00 -30.46
CA ILE A 457 -43.37 -47.13 -30.61
C ILE A 457 -43.71 -45.92 -31.49
N GLU A 458 -44.27 -46.14 -32.68
CA GLU A 458 -44.63 -45.05 -33.61
C GLU A 458 -45.71 -44.13 -33.04
N LEU A 459 -46.72 -44.68 -32.36
CA LEU A 459 -47.79 -43.90 -31.73
C LEU A 459 -47.24 -43.03 -30.59
N SER A 460 -46.34 -43.57 -29.77
CA SER A 460 -45.68 -42.80 -28.71
C SER A 460 -44.80 -41.69 -29.27
N ALA A 461 -44.09 -41.92 -30.38
CA ALA A 461 -43.27 -40.90 -31.03
C ALA A 461 -44.13 -39.75 -31.57
N ARG A 462 -45.28 -40.04 -32.18
CA ARG A 462 -46.25 -39.02 -32.61
C ARG A 462 -46.78 -38.20 -31.43
N ARG A 463 -47.14 -38.85 -30.32
CA ARG A 463 -47.58 -38.16 -29.09
C ARG A 463 -46.52 -37.22 -28.53
N ALA A 464 -45.27 -37.65 -28.52
CA ALA A 464 -44.15 -36.85 -28.03
C ALA A 464 -43.89 -35.65 -28.97
N ALA A 465 -44.01 -35.84 -30.28
CA ALA A 465 -43.89 -34.77 -31.27
C ALA A 465 -45.01 -33.73 -31.15
N GLU A 466 -46.26 -34.15 -30.98
CA GLU A 466 -47.41 -33.23 -30.75
C GLU A 466 -47.25 -32.42 -29.46
N THR A 467 -46.72 -33.06 -28.41
CA THR A 467 -46.44 -32.41 -27.13
C THR A 467 -45.40 -31.29 -27.29
N VAL A 468 -44.32 -31.58 -28.02
CA VAL A 468 -43.28 -30.58 -28.32
C VAL A 468 -43.82 -29.47 -29.22
N ALA A 469 -44.57 -29.81 -30.26
CA ALA A 469 -45.17 -28.82 -31.16
C ALA A 469 -46.09 -27.85 -30.41
N TYR A 470 -46.88 -28.35 -29.45
CA TYR A 470 -47.70 -27.51 -28.58
C TYR A 470 -46.85 -26.52 -27.78
N ILE A 471 -45.79 -26.98 -27.10
CA ILE A 471 -44.94 -26.13 -26.25
C ILE A 471 -44.21 -25.07 -27.10
N ILE A 472 -43.71 -25.44 -28.28
CA ILE A 472 -43.09 -24.50 -29.22
C ILE A 472 -44.10 -23.45 -29.69
N SER A 473 -45.34 -23.86 -29.99
CA SER A 473 -46.41 -22.92 -30.40
C SER A 473 -46.73 -21.86 -29.34
N LYS A 474 -46.39 -22.11 -28.07
CA LYS A 474 -46.58 -21.18 -26.95
C LYS A 474 -45.36 -20.27 -26.70
N GLY A 475 -44.35 -20.31 -27.57
CA GLY A 475 -43.22 -19.39 -27.60
C GLY A 475 -41.94 -19.91 -26.93
N ILE A 476 -41.80 -21.22 -26.74
CA ILE A 476 -40.53 -21.84 -26.30
C ILE A 476 -39.67 -22.13 -27.54
N ALA A 477 -38.39 -21.79 -27.48
CA ALA A 477 -37.47 -22.01 -28.60
C ALA A 477 -37.27 -23.52 -28.86
N PRO A 478 -37.24 -23.98 -30.14
CA PRO A 478 -37.16 -25.41 -30.48
C PRO A 478 -35.96 -26.15 -29.87
N GLU A 479 -34.82 -25.48 -29.74
CA GLU A 479 -33.60 -26.03 -29.15
C GLU A 479 -33.72 -26.31 -27.64
N ARG A 480 -34.74 -25.76 -26.97
CA ARG A 480 -34.96 -25.92 -25.53
C ARG A 480 -35.87 -27.10 -25.19
N ILE A 481 -36.42 -27.79 -26.17
CA ILE A 481 -37.28 -28.95 -25.91
C ILE A 481 -37.07 -30.07 -26.93
N SER A 482 -36.92 -31.29 -26.43
CA SER A 482 -36.78 -32.51 -27.25
C SER A 482 -37.85 -33.54 -26.89
N SER A 483 -38.03 -34.56 -27.73
CA SER A 483 -39.01 -35.61 -27.50
C SER A 483 -38.47 -37.01 -27.77
N LYS A 484 -39.04 -37.99 -27.05
CA LYS A 484 -38.78 -39.41 -27.26
C LYS A 484 -40.04 -40.25 -27.04
N GLY A 485 -40.31 -41.16 -27.96
CA GLY A 485 -41.37 -42.15 -27.85
C GLY A 485 -40.81 -43.46 -27.30
N TYR A 486 -41.41 -43.99 -26.23
CA TYR A 486 -40.98 -45.22 -25.56
C TYR A 486 -41.92 -46.41 -25.81
N GLY A 487 -43.04 -46.21 -26.51
CA GLY A 487 -44.07 -47.23 -26.71
C GLY A 487 -44.55 -47.79 -25.37
N GLU A 488 -44.69 -49.11 -25.32
CA GLU A 488 -45.08 -49.86 -24.12
C GLU A 488 -43.89 -50.37 -23.30
N THR A 489 -42.66 -49.91 -23.57
CA THR A 489 -41.46 -50.46 -22.92
C THR A 489 -41.29 -50.04 -21.45
N GLN A 490 -42.09 -49.06 -20.99
CA GLN A 490 -42.02 -48.47 -19.65
C GLN A 490 -43.43 -48.31 -19.07
N LEU A 491 -44.11 -49.44 -18.86
CA LEU A 491 -45.42 -49.49 -18.20
C LEU A 491 -45.27 -49.18 -16.71
N THR A 492 -46.25 -48.49 -16.14
CA THR A 492 -46.29 -48.13 -14.71
C THR A 492 -47.10 -49.11 -13.86
N ASN A 493 -47.66 -50.14 -14.49
CA ASN A 493 -48.47 -51.14 -13.83
C ASN A 493 -48.31 -52.53 -14.48
N LYS A 494 -49.07 -53.52 -13.99
CA LYS A 494 -49.03 -54.92 -14.42
C LYS A 494 -49.61 -55.20 -15.83
N CYS A 495 -50.10 -54.18 -16.55
CA CYS A 495 -50.88 -54.36 -17.78
C CYS A 495 -50.01 -54.55 -19.01
N THR A 496 -49.26 -55.66 -19.02
CA THR A 496 -48.45 -56.12 -20.15
C THR A 496 -49.28 -56.93 -21.16
N ASN A 497 -48.67 -57.28 -22.30
CA ASN A 497 -49.29 -58.12 -23.33
C ASN A 497 -49.93 -59.39 -22.74
N GLY A 498 -51.21 -59.62 -23.05
CA GLY A 498 -51.97 -60.80 -22.63
C GLY A 498 -52.58 -60.73 -21.22
N ILE A 499 -52.34 -59.66 -20.45
CA ILE A 499 -52.96 -59.47 -19.12
C ILE A 499 -54.27 -58.65 -19.26
N PRO A 500 -55.44 -59.19 -18.84
CA PRO A 500 -56.68 -58.41 -18.80
C PRO A 500 -56.57 -57.28 -17.78
N CYS A 501 -56.80 -56.05 -18.23
CA CYS A 501 -56.77 -54.85 -17.39
C CYS A 501 -57.99 -53.95 -17.66
N SER A 502 -58.31 -53.10 -16.68
CA SER A 502 -59.39 -52.12 -16.80
C SER A 502 -59.02 -50.98 -17.76
N VAL A 503 -60.02 -50.20 -18.17
CA VAL A 503 -59.82 -49.04 -19.05
C VAL A 503 -58.93 -47.99 -18.36
N GLU A 504 -59.09 -47.83 -17.05
CA GLU A 504 -58.34 -46.91 -16.18
C GLU A 504 -56.89 -47.38 -16.04
N GLU A 505 -56.66 -48.67 -15.83
CA GLU A 505 -55.30 -49.24 -15.77
C GLU A 505 -54.57 -49.04 -17.11
N HIS A 506 -55.24 -49.26 -18.24
CA HIS A 506 -54.64 -48.92 -19.54
C HIS A 506 -54.43 -47.41 -19.73
N GLN A 507 -55.32 -46.55 -19.22
CA GLN A 507 -55.18 -45.09 -19.31
C GLN A 507 -53.93 -44.58 -18.62
N SER A 508 -53.58 -45.15 -17.46
CA SER A 508 -52.38 -44.75 -16.71
C SER A 508 -51.07 -44.95 -17.49
N ASN A 509 -51.02 -45.89 -18.44
CA ASN A 509 -49.85 -46.11 -19.30
C ASN A 509 -49.82 -45.18 -20.53
N ARG A 510 -50.96 -44.64 -20.97
CA ARG A 510 -51.05 -43.67 -22.08
C ARG A 510 -50.70 -42.26 -21.62
N ARG A 511 -49.44 -42.05 -21.24
CA ARG A 511 -48.96 -40.83 -20.58
C ARG A 511 -47.79 -40.17 -21.30
N THR A 512 -47.55 -38.90 -20.99
CA THR A 512 -46.28 -38.20 -21.25
C THR A 512 -45.68 -37.70 -19.95
N GLU A 513 -44.37 -37.84 -19.82
CA GLU A 513 -43.55 -37.35 -18.71
C GLU A 513 -42.54 -36.31 -19.21
N PHE A 514 -42.08 -35.43 -18.32
CA PHE A 514 -41.08 -34.40 -18.63
C PHE A 514 -39.90 -34.48 -17.68
N VAL A 515 -38.71 -34.39 -18.26
CA VAL A 515 -37.45 -34.40 -17.52
C VAL A 515 -36.62 -33.19 -17.94
N ILE A 516 -36.06 -32.47 -16.97
CA ILE A 516 -35.11 -31.39 -17.26
C ILE A 516 -33.77 -32.01 -17.66
N ARG A 517 -33.22 -31.53 -18.77
CA ARG A 517 -31.88 -31.82 -19.27
C ARG A 517 -31.01 -30.58 -19.04
N ASN A 518 -29.77 -30.78 -18.61
CA ASN A 518 -28.78 -29.70 -18.47
C ASN A 518 -28.24 -29.27 -19.82
#